data_AF-A0AAJ6M1F9-F1
#
_entry.id   AF-A0AAJ6M1F9-F1
#
_cell.length_a   1.000
_cell.length_b   1.000
_cell.length_c   1.000
_cell.angle_alpha   90.00
_cell.angle_beta   90.00
_cell.angle_gamma   90.00
#
_symmetry.space_group_name_H-M   'P 1'
#
loop_
_entity.id
_entity.type
_entity.pdbx_description
1 polymer ?
#
loop_
_entity_poly.entity_id
_entity_poly.type
_entity_poly.pdbx_seq_one_letter_code
_entity_poly.pdbx_strand_id
1 'polypeptide(L)'
;MSPETGASQKISAALAHRVGSLVDNFQIADAIISMFEDIDATLTPIIGPKGVAALYRRSLFLCMSTHPDYAERYKGLAAAMNLTQLRSLLSEQEKTDAVMFSEQLLKTFYELLATLIGRSLAARLLLDVWGNFLSGPDPQDTPQ
;
A
#
# COMPACT_ATOMS: atom_id res chain seq x y z
N MET A 1 -14.82 20.56 -11.68
CA MET A 1 -14.46 19.12 -11.64
C MET A 1 -13.09 19.04 -10.97
N SER A 2 -13.07 18.83 -9.66
CA SER A 2 -11.83 18.89 -8.88
C SER A 2 -10.93 17.69 -9.21
N PRO A 3 -9.63 17.89 -9.51
CA PRO A 3 -8.66 16.80 -9.68
C PRO A 3 -8.39 16.02 -8.37
N GLU A 4 -9.00 16.44 -7.27
CA GLU A 4 -8.76 16.02 -5.89
C GLU A 4 -9.19 14.56 -5.60
N THR A 5 -10.21 14.05 -6.30
CA THR A 5 -10.75 12.70 -6.08
C THR A 5 -10.07 11.63 -6.95
N GLY A 6 -9.41 12.06 -8.04
CA GLY A 6 -8.97 11.14 -9.10
C GLY A 6 -7.85 10.19 -8.70
N ALA A 7 -6.89 10.65 -7.88
CA ALA A 7 -5.75 9.81 -7.49
C ALA A 7 -6.17 8.71 -6.50
N SER A 8 -6.80 9.07 -5.38
CA SER A 8 -7.31 8.11 -4.40
C SER A 8 -8.28 7.09 -5.01
N GLN A 9 -9.14 7.53 -5.94
CA GLN A 9 -10.02 6.62 -6.68
C GLN A 9 -9.27 5.68 -7.63
N LYS A 10 -8.19 6.15 -8.27
CA LYS A 10 -7.29 5.28 -9.05
C LYS A 10 -6.57 4.26 -8.17
N ILE A 11 -6.23 4.61 -6.92
CA ILE A 11 -5.66 3.67 -5.94
C ILE A 11 -6.63 2.53 -5.68
N SER A 12 -7.88 2.85 -5.34
CA SER A 12 -8.95 1.86 -5.17
C SER A 12 -9.15 0.99 -6.40
N ALA A 13 -9.24 1.61 -7.58
CA ALA A 13 -9.50 0.89 -8.82
C ALA A 13 -8.37 -0.07 -9.21
N ALA A 14 -7.11 0.37 -9.07
CA ALA A 14 -5.95 -0.47 -9.37
C ALA A 14 -5.83 -1.64 -8.39
N LEU A 15 -6.06 -1.39 -7.10
CA LEU A 15 -6.07 -2.43 -6.08
C LEU A 15 -7.20 -3.43 -6.32
N ALA A 16 -8.42 -2.95 -6.59
CA ALA A 16 -9.57 -3.81 -6.89
C ALA A 16 -9.37 -4.64 -8.15
N HIS A 17 -8.75 -4.07 -9.20
CA HIS A 17 -8.43 -4.79 -10.42
C HIS A 17 -7.43 -5.92 -10.17
N ARG A 18 -6.30 -5.62 -9.51
CA ARG A 18 -5.27 -6.63 -9.24
C ARG A 18 -5.79 -7.70 -8.31
N VAL A 19 -6.39 -7.33 -7.17
CA VAL A 19 -6.91 -8.29 -6.19
C VAL A 19 -8.13 -9.07 -6.70
N GLY A 20 -8.92 -8.49 -7.61
CA GLY A 20 -10.02 -9.20 -8.27
C GLY A 20 -9.55 -10.45 -9.04
N SER A 21 -8.33 -10.43 -9.57
CA SER A 21 -7.71 -11.57 -10.25
C SER A 21 -7.08 -12.62 -9.31
N LEU A 22 -6.83 -12.26 -8.04
CA LEU A 22 -6.14 -13.10 -7.07
C LEU A 22 -7.13 -13.98 -6.30
N VAL A 23 -6.85 -15.27 -6.24
CA VAL A 23 -7.79 -16.27 -5.73
C VAL A 23 -7.56 -16.59 -4.24
N ASP A 24 -6.37 -16.30 -3.72
CA ASP A 24 -5.94 -16.70 -2.37
C ASP A 24 -5.31 -15.53 -1.59
N ASN A 25 -5.48 -15.55 -0.25
CA ASN A 25 -5.00 -14.50 0.66
C ASN A 25 -3.48 -14.31 0.62
N PHE A 26 -2.71 -15.38 0.41
CA PHE A 26 -1.26 -15.30 0.27
C PHE A 26 -0.87 -14.47 -0.95
N GLN A 27 -1.57 -14.65 -2.08
CA GLN A 27 -1.31 -13.87 -3.29
C GLN A 27 -1.67 -12.39 -3.10
N ILE A 28 -2.74 -12.12 -2.37
CA ILE A 28 -3.17 -10.76 -2.04
C ILE A 28 -2.13 -10.08 -1.15
N ALA A 29 -1.72 -10.76 -0.07
CA ALA A 29 -0.67 -10.28 0.81
C ALA A 29 0.62 -10.00 0.04
N ASP A 30 1.06 -10.93 -0.81
CA ASP A 30 2.27 -10.77 -1.63
C ASP A 30 2.17 -9.56 -2.57
N ALA A 31 1.06 -9.43 -3.30
CA ALA A 31 0.81 -8.31 -4.17
C ALA A 31 0.90 -6.96 -3.44
N ILE A 32 0.28 -6.87 -2.25
CA ILE A 32 0.31 -5.66 -1.42
C ILE A 32 1.72 -5.38 -0.89
N ILE A 33 2.48 -6.41 -0.49
CA ILE A 33 3.87 -6.23 -0.06
C ILE A 33 4.74 -5.71 -1.20
N SER A 34 4.67 -6.31 -2.39
CA SER A 34 5.43 -5.82 -3.55
C SER A 34 5.13 -4.35 -3.86
N MET A 35 3.86 -3.93 -3.69
CA MET A 35 3.49 -2.53 -3.83
C MET A 35 4.19 -1.62 -2.81
N PHE A 36 4.24 -2.03 -1.55
CA PHE A 36 4.92 -1.26 -0.51
C PHE A 36 6.44 -1.24 -0.71
N GLU A 37 7.03 -2.29 -1.27
CA GLU A 37 8.44 -2.32 -1.67
C GLU A 37 8.72 -1.35 -2.82
N ASP A 38 7.88 -1.31 -3.86
CA ASP A 38 8.00 -0.33 -4.96
C ASP A 38 7.82 1.11 -4.46
N ILE A 39 6.89 1.34 -3.53
CA ILE A 39 6.71 2.63 -2.86
C ILE A 39 7.98 3.01 -2.08
N ASP A 40 8.55 2.09 -1.30
CA ASP A 40 9.77 2.34 -0.54
C ASP A 40 10.96 2.68 -1.45
N ALA A 41 11.16 1.89 -2.52
CA ALA A 41 12.20 2.13 -3.50
C ALA A 41 12.05 3.48 -4.21
N THR A 42 10.82 3.86 -4.56
CA THR A 42 10.52 5.13 -5.24
C THR A 42 10.67 6.35 -4.33
N LEU A 43 10.29 6.23 -3.06
CA LEU A 43 10.23 7.37 -2.14
C LEU A 43 11.50 7.55 -1.29
N THR A 44 12.24 6.47 -1.04
CA THR A 44 13.54 6.53 -0.35
C THR A 44 14.50 7.58 -0.92
N PRO A 45 14.69 7.74 -2.24
CA PRO A 45 15.55 8.80 -2.78
C PRO A 45 15.00 10.22 -2.60
N ILE A 46 13.70 10.39 -2.32
CA ILE A 46 13.04 11.71 -2.22
C ILE A 46 12.94 12.19 -0.77
N ILE A 47 12.51 11.31 0.15
CA ILE A 47 12.25 11.65 1.56
C ILE A 47 13.13 10.87 2.55
N GLY A 48 14.01 10.00 2.04
CA GLY A 48 14.87 9.13 2.84
C GLY A 48 14.13 7.93 3.45
N PRO A 49 14.85 6.86 3.81
CA PRO A 49 14.24 5.63 4.33
C PRO A 49 13.53 5.85 5.68
N LYS A 50 14.05 6.77 6.50
CA LYS A 50 13.39 7.18 7.74
C LYS A 50 12.09 7.94 7.48
N GLY A 51 12.03 8.72 6.40
CA GLY A 51 10.82 9.44 5.98
C GLY A 51 9.73 8.49 5.55
N VAL A 52 10.05 7.50 4.70
CA VAL A 52 9.10 6.46 4.28
C VAL A 52 8.58 5.67 5.49
N ALA A 53 9.48 5.20 6.36
CA ALA A 53 9.09 4.45 7.55
C ALA A 53 8.23 5.27 8.52
N ALA A 54 8.50 6.57 8.68
CA ALA A 54 7.68 7.46 9.50
C ALA A 54 6.28 7.67 8.90
N LEU A 55 6.21 7.83 7.57
CA LEU A 55 4.97 7.98 6.84
C LEU A 55 4.09 6.74 6.97
N TYR A 56 4.68 5.56 6.72
CA TYR A 56 4.02 4.26 6.89
C TYR A 56 3.45 4.08 8.30
N ARG A 57 4.25 4.33 9.34
CA ARG A 57 3.80 4.27 10.74
C ARG A 57 2.64 5.22 11.03
N ARG A 58 2.72 6.45 10.50
CA ARG A 58 1.65 7.44 10.69
C ARG A 58 0.37 7.01 9.99
N SER A 59 0.46 6.44 8.79
CA SER A 59 -0.69 5.88 8.07
C SER A 59 -1.35 4.75 8.85
N LEU A 60 -0.56 3.79 9.34
CA LEU A 60 -1.06 2.70 10.18
C LEU A 60 -1.78 3.23 11.43
N PHE A 61 -1.17 4.20 12.12
CA PHE A 61 -1.78 4.80 13.32
C PHE A 61 -3.14 5.42 13.03
N LEU A 62 -3.27 6.13 11.91
CA LEU A 62 -4.54 6.74 11.50
C LEU A 62 -5.58 5.69 11.12
N CYS A 63 -5.21 4.66 10.34
CA CYS A 63 -6.11 3.55 10.01
C CYS A 63 -6.64 2.82 11.24
N MET A 64 -5.76 2.53 12.21
CA MET A 64 -6.15 1.91 13.48
C MET A 64 -7.06 2.82 14.31
N SER A 65 -6.84 4.14 14.29
CA SER A 65 -7.69 5.10 15.01
C SER A 65 -9.10 5.19 14.41
N THR A 66 -9.24 5.01 13.09
CA THR A 66 -10.53 5.05 12.40
C THR A 66 -11.31 3.74 12.49
N HIS A 67 -10.65 2.62 12.76
CA HIS A 67 -11.30 1.31 12.81
C HIS A 67 -10.82 0.48 14.01
N PRO A 68 -11.49 0.59 15.17
CA PRO A 68 -11.03 -0.01 16.43
C PRO A 68 -10.94 -1.55 16.38
N ASP A 69 -11.78 -2.22 15.58
CA ASP A 69 -11.75 -3.68 15.40
C ASP A 69 -10.42 -4.18 14.80
N TYR A 70 -9.74 -3.33 14.03
CA TYR A 70 -8.44 -3.63 13.42
C TYR A 70 -7.28 -3.14 14.29
N ALA A 71 -7.51 -2.16 15.16
CA ALA A 71 -6.47 -1.57 16.01
C ALA A 71 -5.75 -2.62 16.88
N GLU A 72 -6.50 -3.54 17.49
CA GLU A 72 -5.90 -4.57 18.35
C GLU A 72 -5.16 -5.62 17.52
N ARG A 73 -5.66 -5.94 16.32
CA ARG A 73 -5.09 -6.92 15.39
C ARG A 73 -3.77 -6.46 14.76
N TYR A 74 -3.62 -5.15 14.53
CA TYR A 74 -2.48 -4.57 13.82
C TYR A 74 -1.53 -3.72 14.68
N LYS A 75 -1.77 -3.65 15.99
CA LYS A 75 -0.97 -2.89 16.96
C LYS A 75 0.54 -3.16 16.88
N GLY A 76 0.91 -4.41 16.55
CA GLY A 76 2.29 -4.85 16.41
C GLY A 76 3.05 -4.25 15.22
N LEU A 77 2.35 -3.76 14.18
CA LEU A 77 2.96 -3.26 12.94
C LEU A 77 3.67 -1.90 13.08
N ALA A 78 3.48 -1.18 14.18
CA ALA A 78 4.05 0.15 14.36
C ALA A 78 5.59 0.15 14.57
N ALA A 79 6.16 -1.01 14.90
CA ALA A 79 7.59 -1.19 15.11
C ALA A 79 8.35 -1.35 13.77
N ALA A 80 8.53 -0.22 13.07
CA ALA A 80 9.15 -0.13 11.74
C ALA A 80 8.22 -0.57 10.59
N MET A 81 8.60 -0.24 9.35
CA MET A 81 7.91 -0.71 8.15
C MET A 81 8.18 -2.21 7.99
N ASN A 82 7.59 -3.01 8.88
CA ASN A 82 7.79 -4.43 8.98
C ASN A 82 6.84 -5.12 7.98
N LEU A 83 7.25 -5.13 6.72
CA LEU A 83 6.47 -5.73 5.64
C LEU A 83 6.29 -7.24 5.84
N THR A 84 7.23 -7.93 6.49
CA THR A 84 7.11 -9.35 6.85
C THR A 84 5.95 -9.61 7.80
N GLN A 85 5.82 -8.78 8.83
CA GLN A 85 4.71 -8.86 9.78
C GLN A 85 3.38 -8.47 9.11
N LEU A 86 3.39 -7.46 8.23
CA LEU A 86 2.21 -7.09 7.45
C LEU A 86 1.75 -8.26 6.56
N ARG A 87 2.67 -8.92 5.86
CA ARG A 87 2.38 -10.08 5.00
C ARG A 87 1.69 -11.19 5.78
N SER A 88 2.24 -11.52 6.95
CA SER A 88 1.72 -12.60 7.81
C SER A 88 0.30 -12.28 8.26
N LEU A 89 0.08 -11.06 8.76
CA LEU A 89 -1.24 -10.64 9.23
C LEU A 89 -2.28 -10.63 8.10
N LEU A 90 -1.93 -10.14 6.92
CA LEU A 90 -2.82 -10.13 5.74
C LEU A 90 -3.15 -11.55 5.25
N SER A 91 -2.19 -12.48 5.33
CA SER A 91 -2.39 -13.87 4.91
C SER A 91 -3.34 -14.63 5.85
N GLU A 92 -3.37 -14.24 7.13
CA GLU A 92 -4.25 -14.81 8.16
C GLU A 92 -5.68 -14.22 8.14
N GLN A 93 -5.90 -13.11 7.41
CA GLN A 93 -7.20 -12.46 7.32
C GLN A 93 -8.12 -13.10 6.29
N GLU A 94 -9.41 -12.83 6.40
CA GLU A 94 -10.34 -13.01 5.29
C GLU A 94 -10.01 -12.03 4.15
N LYS A 95 -10.24 -12.47 2.92
CA LYS A 95 -9.89 -11.73 1.70
C LYS A 95 -10.44 -10.30 1.72
N THR A 96 -11.70 -10.13 2.08
CA THR A 96 -12.36 -8.82 2.08
C THR A 96 -11.72 -7.90 3.11
N ASP A 97 -11.46 -8.39 4.32
CA ASP A 97 -10.77 -7.63 5.39
C ASP A 97 -9.35 -7.20 4.96
N ALA A 98 -8.57 -8.11 4.35
CA ALA A 98 -7.22 -7.82 3.87
C ALA A 98 -7.19 -6.70 2.81
N VAL A 99 -8.14 -6.74 1.87
CA VAL A 99 -8.29 -5.74 0.81
C VAL A 99 -8.72 -4.41 1.39
N MET A 100 -9.76 -4.39 2.22
CA MET A 100 -10.29 -3.16 2.82
C MET A 100 -9.22 -2.46 3.66
N PHE A 101 -8.49 -3.19 4.50
CA PHE A 101 -7.42 -2.63 5.31
C PHE A 101 -6.31 -2.03 4.44
N SER A 102 -5.88 -2.76 3.41
CA SER A 102 -4.77 -2.34 2.54
C SER A 102 -5.14 -1.15 1.68
N GLU A 103 -6.39 -1.08 1.20
CA GLU A 103 -6.93 0.07 0.50
C GLU A 103 -6.90 1.33 1.38
N GLN A 104 -7.39 1.21 2.61
CA GLN A 104 -7.42 2.34 3.54
C GLN A 104 -6.02 2.78 3.94
N LEU A 105 -5.10 1.83 4.13
CA LEU A 105 -3.69 2.12 4.42
C LEU A 105 -3.03 2.90 3.28
N LEU A 106 -3.20 2.45 2.03
CA LEU A 106 -2.64 3.10 0.85
C LEU A 106 -3.23 4.49 0.62
N LYS A 107 -4.56 4.65 0.80
CA LYS A 107 -5.22 5.96 0.73
C LYS A 107 -4.65 6.94 1.76
N THR A 108 -4.54 6.50 3.00
CA THR A 108 -4.01 7.32 4.10
C THR A 108 -2.55 7.68 3.84
N PHE A 109 -1.75 6.73 3.35
CA PHE A 109 -0.37 6.95 2.95
C PHE A 109 -0.24 7.99 1.84
N TYR A 110 -1.03 7.87 0.77
CA TYR A 110 -1.05 8.83 -0.32
C TYR A 110 -1.43 10.24 0.17
N GLU A 111 -2.47 10.37 1.00
CA GLU A 111 -2.88 11.67 1.52
C GLU A 111 -1.80 12.31 2.38
N LEU A 112 -1.16 11.54 3.27
CA LEU A 112 -0.03 12.06 4.06
C LEU A 112 1.16 12.43 3.17
N LEU A 113 1.51 11.61 2.18
CA LEU A 113 2.56 11.94 1.21
C LEU A 113 2.25 13.24 0.49
N ALA A 114 1.02 13.38 0.01
CA ALA A 114 0.51 14.57 -0.66
C ALA A 114 0.60 15.82 0.22
N THR A 115 0.39 15.71 1.54
CA THR A 115 0.60 16.83 2.46
C THR A 115 2.08 17.17 2.66
N LEU A 116 2.97 16.18 2.57
CA LEU A 116 4.40 16.35 2.81
C LEU A 116 5.15 16.96 1.62
N ILE A 117 4.90 16.43 0.41
CA ILE A 117 5.64 16.79 -0.82
C ILE A 117 4.78 17.45 -1.90
N GLY A 118 3.49 17.64 -1.61
CA GLY A 118 2.52 18.19 -2.55
C GLY A 118 1.80 17.11 -3.38
N ARG A 119 0.48 17.28 -3.54
CA ARG A 119 -0.39 16.34 -4.30
C ARG A 119 0.11 16.04 -5.71
N SER A 120 0.53 17.05 -6.46
CA SER A 120 0.96 16.88 -7.85
C SER A 120 2.18 15.98 -7.96
N LEU A 121 3.13 16.08 -7.02
CA LEU A 121 4.33 15.26 -7.02
C LEU A 121 4.02 13.85 -6.51
N ALA A 122 3.27 13.73 -5.41
CA ALA A 122 2.83 12.45 -4.87
C ALA A 122 2.09 11.61 -5.93
N ALA A 123 1.14 12.20 -6.65
CA ALA A 123 0.41 11.51 -7.71
C ALA A 123 1.32 11.04 -8.85
N ARG A 124 2.35 11.82 -9.20
CA ARG A 124 3.27 11.46 -10.29
C ARG A 124 4.21 10.33 -9.91
N LEU A 125 4.77 10.37 -8.69
CA LEU A 125 5.68 9.33 -8.19
C LEU A 125 4.96 8.00 -8.04
N LEU A 126 3.73 8.03 -7.52
CA LEU A 126 2.94 6.83 -7.33
C LEU A 126 2.32 6.31 -8.64
N LEU A 127 2.12 7.14 -9.66
CA LEU A 127 1.60 6.66 -10.95
C LEU A 127 2.48 5.56 -11.58
N ASP A 128 3.80 5.69 -11.44
CA ASP A 128 4.78 4.73 -11.97
C ASP A 128 4.72 3.39 -11.23
N VAL A 129 4.72 3.45 -9.89
CA VAL A 129 4.53 2.28 -9.01
C VAL A 129 3.24 1.55 -9.33
N TRP A 130 2.17 2.28 -9.70
CA TRP A 130 0.88 1.68 -10.05
C TRP A 130 0.93 0.99 -11.41
N GLY A 131 1.68 1.54 -12.37
CA GLY A 131 1.94 0.89 -13.65
C GLY A 131 2.62 -0.46 -13.47
N ASN A 132 3.62 -0.53 -12.61
CA ASN A 132 4.31 -1.79 -12.28
C ASN A 132 3.39 -2.77 -11.54
N PHE A 133 2.65 -2.29 -10.54
CA PHE A 133 1.70 -3.10 -9.79
C PHE A 133 0.63 -3.74 -10.68
N LEU A 134 0.10 -2.98 -11.66
CA LEU A 134 -0.92 -3.43 -12.60
C LEU A 134 -0.38 -4.40 -13.66
N SER A 135 0.89 -4.27 -14.03
CA SER A 135 1.53 -5.16 -14.99
C SER A 135 1.73 -6.57 -14.43
N GLY A 136 1.62 -6.73 -13.10
CA GLY A 136 1.95 -7.96 -12.39
C GLY A 136 3.45 -8.25 -12.44
N PRO A 137 3.97 -9.18 -11.62
CA PRO A 137 5.28 -9.73 -11.93
C PRO A 137 5.15 -10.34 -13.32
N ASP A 138 5.90 -9.79 -14.29
CA ASP A 138 6.21 -10.54 -15.50
C ASP A 138 6.63 -11.92 -15.00
N PRO A 139 5.99 -13.02 -15.45
CA PRO A 139 6.53 -14.34 -15.20
C PRO A 139 7.86 -14.36 -15.93
N GLN A 140 8.92 -13.94 -15.24
CA GLN A 140 10.28 -13.95 -15.76
C GLN A 140 10.58 -15.42 -16.05
N ASP A 141 10.37 -15.76 -17.32
CA ASP A 141 11.21 -16.59 -18.18
C ASP A 141 12.26 -17.31 -17.34
N THR A 142 11.91 -18.53 -16.92
CA THR A 142 12.87 -19.44 -16.31
C THR A 142 13.83 -19.82 -17.43
N PRO A 143 15.10 -19.39 -17.41
CA PRO A 143 16.04 -19.84 -18.43
C PRO A 143 16.31 -21.31 -18.16
N GLN A 144 16.01 -22.09 -19.19
CA GLN A 144 16.26 -23.50 -19.46
C GLN A 144 17.47 -24.14 -18.77
#